data_AF-A0A1V6IF74-F1
#
_entry.id   AF-A0A1V6IF74-F1
#
_cell.length_a   1.000
_cell.length_b   1.000
_cell.length_c   1.000
_cell.angle_alpha   90.00
_cell.angle_beta   90.00
_cell.angle_gamma   90.00
#
_symmetry.space_group_name_H-M   'P 1'
#
loop_
_entity.id
_entity.type
_entity.pdbx_description
1 polymer ?
#
loop_
_entity_poly.entity_id
_entity_poly.type
_entity_poly.pdbx_seq_one_letter_code
_entity_poly.pdbx_strand_id
1 'polypeptide(L)'
;MDIFTTLALCDSIGVMNIFILFFLILFPILSHSTIPTEDCLGCHEKFTTFKHGNNKCIQCHSDITSLPHDEKLKKPSCNNCHKQTSDIYEGSIHKKNLSCKDCHDVHFIERQKKYCIDCHVGVSHDSLPSKEKHLQGMECLACHGKTTKGNMLINIQIDQKTSISRDILDPDKNRFLSRIEWDNLQTILLNKYKGKHQLKKQYVVLSNAHSIMKKPVSCNVCHNEKGIFQHAKITISGVSPSVFSADPKIFIPELPSIKDYKHTIHGKKGIECFDCHVSQERISDSTCITCHDELYGVYKNTVHSKKGAALCTDCHNPHYTKAYKELGVPDRLGICVRCHKDYIEMHKWLPNTVLHFNYLECSTCHSPDSTKSMVLSLALRENGVRLPIKYSDLEKAFGKGINVKDFIDKDADGTIRSEELAHFFLELTKIFGKDIAIISSIVVTKVHHNYSEKNTKSKVCATCHSEEAPFYESFFISIPEKEESIYIPVKGSVISAFPSSIFIDMCLLGEEKIKAADFTRVFKAGRKDRPQIIDELGFKLIDFIGIILALLIFSGIIIHIILRVVVKR
;
A
#
# COMPACT_ATOMS: atom_id res chain seq x y z
N MET A 1 -75.81 -29.10 -96.81
CA MET A 1 -76.01 -30.48 -96.33
C MET A 1 -76.29 -30.40 -94.84
N ASP A 2 -77.47 -29.92 -94.42
CA ASP A 2 -78.78 -30.63 -94.49
C ASP A 2 -78.79 -31.78 -93.47
N ILE A 3 -79.76 -32.01 -92.59
CA ILE A 3 -81.16 -31.60 -92.35
C ILE A 3 -81.41 -32.10 -90.91
N PHE A 4 -81.78 -31.27 -89.94
CA PHE A 4 -83.13 -31.09 -89.40
C PHE A 4 -83.94 -32.36 -89.02
N THR A 5 -84.58 -32.26 -87.84
CA THR A 5 -85.74 -33.03 -87.30
C THR A 5 -85.45 -34.43 -86.74
N THR A 6 -85.99 -34.88 -85.59
CA THR A 6 -87.33 -34.72 -85.02
C THR A 6 -87.38 -34.98 -83.49
N LEU A 7 -88.27 -34.22 -82.82
CA LEU A 7 -89.19 -34.57 -81.71
C LEU A 7 -88.69 -35.35 -80.47
N ALA A 8 -88.87 -34.76 -79.28
CA ALA A 8 -90.01 -35.10 -78.40
C ALA A 8 -90.08 -34.14 -77.19
N LEU A 9 -91.30 -33.68 -76.90
CA LEU A 9 -91.73 -32.83 -75.78
C LEU A 9 -91.85 -33.61 -74.46
N CYS A 10 -92.11 -32.84 -73.38
CA CYS A 10 -92.43 -33.20 -71.98
C CYS A 10 -91.21 -33.43 -71.07
N ASP A 11 -91.00 -32.77 -69.93
CA ASP A 11 -91.87 -31.94 -69.10
C ASP A 11 -91.08 -30.82 -68.41
N SER A 12 -91.70 -29.64 -68.39
CA SER A 12 -91.36 -28.53 -67.49
C SER A 12 -91.69 -28.91 -66.05
N ILE A 13 -91.02 -28.23 -65.11
CA ILE A 13 -91.22 -28.23 -63.65
C ILE A 13 -90.25 -29.18 -62.92
N GLY A 14 -88.97 -28.79 -62.92
CA GLY A 14 -87.93 -29.42 -62.09
C GLY A 14 -86.60 -28.65 -62.01
N VAL A 15 -86.43 -27.58 -62.80
CA VAL A 15 -85.11 -26.90 -62.95
C VAL A 15 -85.03 -25.55 -62.21
N MET A 16 -86.16 -25.02 -61.71
CA MET A 16 -86.18 -23.71 -61.06
C MET A 16 -85.76 -23.72 -59.57
N ASN A 17 -85.60 -24.90 -58.96
CA ASN A 17 -85.07 -25.05 -57.59
C ASN A 17 -83.58 -25.46 -57.52
N ILE A 18 -82.92 -25.69 -58.66
CA ILE A 18 -81.48 -26.03 -58.69
C ILE A 18 -80.63 -24.79 -58.99
N PHE A 19 -81.17 -23.78 -59.67
CA PHE A 19 -80.45 -22.52 -59.94
C PHE A 19 -80.38 -21.56 -58.74
N ILE A 20 -81.32 -21.64 -57.79
CA ILE A 20 -81.27 -20.83 -56.55
C ILE A 20 -80.29 -21.44 -55.53
N LEU A 21 -80.07 -22.76 -55.57
CA LEU A 21 -79.07 -23.42 -54.73
C LEU A 21 -77.65 -23.24 -55.27
N PHE A 22 -77.47 -23.10 -56.59
CA PHE A 22 -76.14 -22.91 -57.20
C PHE A 22 -75.64 -21.45 -57.09
N PHE A 23 -76.54 -20.47 -57.01
CA PHE A 23 -76.18 -19.05 -56.86
C PHE A 23 -75.86 -18.63 -55.41
N LEU A 24 -76.27 -19.42 -54.42
CA LEU A 24 -75.92 -19.22 -52.99
C LEU A 24 -74.59 -19.89 -52.59
N ILE A 25 -73.97 -20.68 -53.48
CA ILE A 25 -72.71 -21.38 -53.21
C ILE A 25 -71.50 -20.62 -53.80
N LEU A 26 -71.71 -19.61 -54.66
CA LEU A 26 -70.61 -19.03 -55.45
C LEU A 26 -70.22 -17.57 -55.20
N PHE A 27 -70.93 -16.75 -54.41
CA PHE A 27 -70.40 -15.44 -53.97
C PHE A 27 -71.12 -14.99 -52.67
N PRO A 28 -70.37 -14.84 -51.56
CA PRO A 28 -69.56 -13.65 -51.41
C PRO A 28 -68.10 -14.00 -51.14
N ILE A 29 -67.27 -13.86 -52.17
CA ILE A 29 -65.94 -13.28 -51.98
C ILE A 29 -66.17 -11.79 -51.73
N LEU A 30 -66.67 -11.47 -50.53
CA LEU A 30 -66.25 -10.27 -49.84
C LEU A 30 -65.11 -10.75 -48.96
N SER A 31 -63.90 -10.46 -49.42
CA SER A 31 -62.64 -10.68 -48.74
C SER A 31 -62.69 -10.16 -47.31
N HIS A 32 -63.16 -10.99 -46.39
CA HIS A 32 -62.63 -11.05 -45.04
C HIS A 32 -61.46 -12.00 -45.16
N SER A 33 -60.26 -11.44 -45.26
CA SER A 33 -59.03 -12.15 -44.94
C SER A 33 -59.14 -12.63 -43.49
N THR A 34 -59.74 -13.80 -43.29
CA THR A 34 -59.69 -14.51 -42.00
C THR A 34 -58.28 -15.05 -41.90
N ILE A 35 -57.41 -14.27 -41.23
CA ILE A 35 -56.09 -14.72 -40.81
C ILE A 35 -56.30 -16.00 -39.97
N PRO A 36 -55.62 -17.12 -40.29
CA PRO A 36 -55.72 -18.34 -39.50
C PRO A 36 -55.41 -18.05 -38.03
N THR A 37 -56.24 -18.54 -37.12
CA THR A 37 -56.08 -18.36 -35.67
C THR A 37 -54.72 -18.84 -35.14
N GLU A 38 -54.05 -19.75 -35.85
CA GLU A 38 -52.70 -20.24 -35.50
C GLU A 38 -51.60 -19.18 -35.68
N ASP A 39 -51.74 -18.27 -36.66
CA ASP A 39 -50.80 -17.16 -36.85
C ASP A 39 -50.94 -16.09 -35.76
N CYS A 40 -52.14 -15.95 -35.18
CA CYS A 40 -52.44 -14.99 -34.11
C CYS A 40 -52.07 -15.50 -32.71
N LEU A 41 -52.21 -16.81 -32.45
CA LEU A 41 -52.05 -17.42 -31.12
C LEU A 41 -50.63 -17.94 -30.85
N GLY A 42 -49.81 -18.15 -31.89
CA GLY A 42 -48.43 -18.63 -31.74
C GLY A 42 -47.50 -17.70 -30.95
N CYS A 43 -47.83 -16.41 -30.85
CA CYS A 43 -47.14 -15.44 -30.01
C CYS A 43 -47.68 -15.39 -28.57
N HIS A 44 -48.99 -15.59 -28.38
CA HIS A 44 -49.64 -15.51 -27.06
C HIS A 44 -49.12 -16.60 -26.12
N GLU A 45 -49.08 -17.85 -26.58
CA GLU A 45 -48.59 -18.98 -25.77
C GLU A 45 -47.12 -18.79 -25.36
N LYS A 46 -46.29 -18.28 -26.27
CA LYS A 46 -44.86 -18.04 -26.02
C LYS A 46 -44.65 -16.87 -25.03
N PHE A 47 -45.46 -15.82 -25.12
CA PHE A 47 -45.34 -14.62 -24.27
C PHE A 47 -45.76 -14.86 -22.80
N THR A 48 -46.72 -15.75 -22.52
CA THR A 48 -47.15 -16.05 -21.15
C THR A 48 -46.03 -16.53 -20.21
N THR A 49 -44.95 -17.08 -20.78
CA THR A 49 -43.79 -17.57 -20.01
C THR A 49 -42.84 -16.45 -19.52
N PHE A 50 -43.09 -15.19 -19.91
CA PHE A 50 -42.26 -14.02 -19.57
C PHE A 50 -42.71 -13.32 -18.30
N LYS A 51 -41.81 -12.51 -17.71
CA LYS A 51 -42.12 -11.72 -16.50
C LYS A 51 -43.26 -10.72 -16.69
N HIS A 52 -43.47 -10.23 -17.92
CA HIS A 52 -44.61 -9.38 -18.30
C HIS A 52 -45.74 -10.19 -18.98
N GLY A 53 -45.63 -11.51 -19.05
CA GLY A 53 -46.56 -12.40 -19.77
C GLY A 53 -47.99 -12.39 -19.24
N ASN A 54 -48.17 -11.98 -17.99
CA ASN A 54 -49.49 -11.84 -17.36
C ASN A 54 -50.17 -10.49 -17.67
N ASN A 55 -49.48 -9.56 -18.32
CA ASN A 55 -50.05 -8.27 -18.71
C ASN A 55 -50.77 -8.40 -20.05
N LYS A 56 -51.87 -7.66 -20.21
CA LYS A 56 -52.58 -7.55 -21.49
C LYS A 56 -51.72 -6.73 -22.46
N CYS A 57 -51.67 -7.11 -23.74
CA CYS A 57 -50.86 -6.43 -24.77
C CYS A 57 -51.13 -4.92 -24.83
N ILE A 58 -52.42 -4.53 -24.69
CA ILE A 58 -52.86 -3.12 -24.69
C ILE A 58 -52.33 -2.28 -23.51
N GLN A 59 -51.87 -2.92 -22.43
CA GLN A 59 -51.29 -2.20 -21.29
C GLN A 59 -49.89 -1.65 -21.62
N CYS A 60 -49.21 -2.26 -22.60
CA CYS A 60 -47.97 -1.73 -23.16
C CYS A 60 -48.24 -0.96 -24.46
N HIS A 61 -49.06 -1.54 -25.35
CA HIS A 61 -49.41 -0.99 -26.65
C HIS A 61 -50.82 -0.39 -26.63
N SER A 62 -50.95 0.79 -26.02
CA SER A 62 -52.24 1.49 -25.92
C SER A 62 -52.81 1.97 -27.26
N ASP A 63 -52.02 1.86 -28.32
CA ASP A 63 -52.37 2.21 -29.69
C ASP A 63 -53.03 1.06 -30.48
N ILE A 64 -53.09 -0.15 -29.91
CA ILE A 64 -53.92 -1.24 -30.46
C ILE A 64 -55.40 -0.89 -30.23
N THR A 65 -56.11 -0.55 -31.31
CA THR A 65 -57.53 -0.19 -31.27
C THR A 65 -58.44 -1.25 -31.92
N SER A 66 -57.88 -2.13 -32.76
CA SER A 66 -58.57 -3.25 -33.40
C SER A 66 -57.62 -4.43 -33.61
N LEU A 67 -58.17 -5.65 -33.71
CA LEU A 67 -57.44 -6.85 -34.13
C LEU A 67 -58.02 -7.39 -35.44
N PRO A 68 -57.20 -7.74 -36.45
CA PRO A 68 -55.74 -7.61 -36.49
C PRO A 68 -55.29 -6.14 -36.46
N HIS A 69 -54.22 -5.85 -35.72
CA HIS A 69 -53.66 -4.51 -35.60
C HIS A 69 -52.62 -4.26 -36.71
N ASP A 70 -52.27 -2.99 -36.94
CA ASP A 70 -51.22 -2.63 -37.90
C ASP A 70 -49.89 -3.32 -37.57
N GLU A 71 -49.08 -3.64 -38.60
CA GLU A 71 -47.78 -4.30 -38.44
C GLU A 71 -46.77 -3.52 -37.57
N LYS A 72 -46.96 -2.20 -37.42
CA LYS A 72 -46.06 -1.31 -36.67
C LYS A 72 -46.81 -0.56 -35.58
N LEU A 73 -46.81 -1.14 -34.39
CA LEU A 73 -47.28 -0.48 -33.17
C LEU A 73 -46.29 0.59 -32.71
N LYS A 74 -46.82 1.62 -32.04
CA LYS A 74 -46.05 2.60 -31.29
C LYS A 74 -45.25 1.90 -30.20
N LYS A 75 -44.07 2.44 -29.94
CA LYS A 75 -43.18 1.91 -28.90
C LYS A 75 -43.80 2.14 -27.52
N PRO A 76 -43.92 1.09 -26.68
CA PRO A 76 -44.46 1.22 -25.34
C PRO A 76 -43.53 2.05 -24.45
N SER A 77 -44.09 2.86 -23.55
CA SER A 77 -43.31 3.69 -22.64
C SER A 77 -43.07 2.98 -21.30
N CYS A 78 -41.82 2.56 -21.05
CA CYS A 78 -41.46 1.82 -19.85
C CYS A 78 -41.64 2.65 -18.56
N ASN A 79 -41.48 3.98 -18.63
CA ASN A 79 -41.54 4.89 -17.48
C ASN A 79 -42.94 5.00 -16.84
N ASN A 80 -44.00 4.65 -17.57
CA ASN A 80 -45.37 4.69 -17.05
C ASN A 80 -45.55 3.71 -15.89
N CYS A 81 -44.83 2.58 -15.92
CA CYS A 81 -44.86 1.57 -14.86
C CYS A 81 -43.54 1.53 -14.07
N HIS A 82 -42.39 1.79 -14.72
CA HIS A 82 -41.06 1.75 -14.10
C HIS A 82 -40.49 3.16 -13.85
N LYS A 83 -41.31 4.09 -13.36
CA LYS A 83 -40.93 5.49 -13.15
C LYS A 83 -39.63 5.64 -12.34
N GLN A 84 -39.55 5.00 -11.17
CA GLN A 84 -38.36 5.07 -10.32
C GLN A 84 -37.09 4.57 -11.02
N THR A 85 -37.17 3.44 -11.73
CA THR A 85 -36.03 2.89 -12.47
C THR A 85 -35.63 3.80 -13.63
N SER A 86 -36.62 4.36 -14.33
CA SER A 86 -36.41 5.35 -15.39
C SER A 86 -35.68 6.57 -14.82
N ASP A 87 -36.18 7.16 -13.73
CA ASP A 87 -35.58 8.34 -13.10
C ASP A 87 -34.11 8.10 -12.68
N ILE A 88 -33.80 6.90 -12.17
CA ILE A 88 -32.41 6.50 -11.85
C ILE A 88 -31.57 6.38 -13.13
N TYR A 89 -32.11 5.71 -14.15
CA TYR A 89 -31.45 5.54 -15.45
C TYR A 89 -31.16 6.87 -16.13
N GLU A 90 -32.03 7.87 -15.94
CA GLU A 90 -31.88 9.20 -16.50
C GLU A 90 -30.63 9.93 -15.96
N GLY A 91 -30.18 9.57 -14.76
CA GLY A 91 -28.93 10.06 -14.18
C GLY A 91 -27.69 9.23 -14.54
N SER A 92 -27.83 8.17 -15.36
CA SER A 92 -26.73 7.27 -15.73
C SER A 92 -26.00 7.72 -16.99
N ILE A 93 -24.75 7.27 -17.14
CA ILE A 93 -23.98 7.55 -18.36
C ILE A 93 -24.55 6.84 -19.60
N HIS A 94 -25.27 5.74 -19.42
CA HIS A 94 -25.81 4.93 -20.51
C HIS A 94 -27.02 5.58 -21.20
N LYS A 95 -27.78 6.45 -20.52
CA LYS A 95 -28.92 7.17 -21.11
C LYS A 95 -28.59 7.81 -22.46
N LYS A 96 -27.39 8.36 -22.61
CA LYS A 96 -27.04 9.18 -23.78
C LYS A 96 -27.08 8.38 -25.09
N ASN A 97 -26.75 7.09 -25.05
CA ASN A 97 -26.52 6.29 -26.25
C ASN A 97 -27.29 4.95 -26.25
N LEU A 98 -27.94 4.60 -25.14
CA LEU A 98 -28.70 3.36 -24.99
C LEU A 98 -30.12 3.68 -24.57
N SER A 99 -31.03 2.83 -25.03
CA SER A 99 -32.42 2.77 -24.59
C SER A 99 -32.64 1.50 -23.77
N CYS A 100 -33.76 1.43 -23.02
CA CYS A 100 -34.05 0.28 -22.17
C CYS A 100 -34.02 -1.05 -22.96
N LYS A 101 -34.51 -1.04 -24.20
CA LYS A 101 -34.59 -2.21 -25.08
C LYS A 101 -33.25 -2.76 -25.57
N ASP A 102 -32.20 -1.94 -25.52
CA ASP A 102 -30.87 -2.37 -25.99
C ASP A 102 -30.20 -3.29 -24.95
N CYS A 103 -30.69 -3.27 -23.71
CA CYS A 103 -30.29 -4.20 -22.64
C CYS A 103 -31.41 -5.16 -22.22
N HIS A 104 -32.66 -4.71 -22.23
CA HIS A 104 -33.84 -5.47 -21.79
C HIS A 104 -34.69 -5.86 -22.97
N ASP A 105 -34.81 -7.16 -23.21
CA ASP A 105 -35.74 -7.65 -24.21
C ASP A 105 -37.11 -7.97 -23.59
N VAL A 106 -38.18 -7.59 -24.28
CA VAL A 106 -39.57 -7.86 -23.89
C VAL A 106 -40.29 -8.80 -24.85
N HIS A 107 -39.71 -9.13 -26.02
CA HIS A 107 -40.39 -9.91 -27.07
C HIS A 107 -39.70 -11.23 -27.46
N PHE A 108 -38.48 -11.52 -26.98
CA PHE A 108 -37.75 -12.72 -27.42
C PHE A 108 -37.86 -13.92 -26.47
N ILE A 109 -38.09 -15.09 -27.08
CA ILE A 109 -38.30 -16.44 -26.50
C ILE A 109 -37.03 -17.00 -25.80
N GLU A 110 -35.85 -16.50 -26.16
CA GLU A 110 -34.59 -16.93 -25.55
C GLU A 110 -34.15 -16.00 -24.42
N ARG A 111 -33.93 -16.58 -23.24
CA ARG A 111 -33.53 -15.91 -21.98
C ARG A 111 -32.09 -15.38 -22.00
N GLN A 112 -31.68 -14.63 -23.02
CA GLN A 112 -30.32 -14.10 -23.06
C GLN A 112 -30.22 -12.85 -22.18
N LYS A 113 -29.85 -13.06 -20.90
CA LYS A 113 -29.40 -11.97 -20.03
C LYS A 113 -28.21 -11.28 -20.69
N LYS A 114 -28.31 -9.97 -20.88
CA LYS A 114 -27.19 -9.13 -21.32
C LYS A 114 -26.26 -8.83 -20.15
N TYR A 115 -24.95 -8.94 -20.38
CA TYR A 115 -23.89 -8.64 -19.43
C TYR A 115 -23.08 -7.43 -19.90
N CYS A 116 -22.40 -6.77 -18.95
CA CYS A 116 -21.56 -5.60 -19.26
C CYS A 116 -20.51 -5.92 -20.35
N ILE A 117 -19.95 -7.14 -20.31
CA ILE A 117 -18.92 -7.59 -21.24
C ILE A 117 -19.42 -7.79 -22.67
N ASP A 118 -20.74 -7.89 -22.90
CA ASP A 118 -21.30 -8.01 -24.25
C ASP A 118 -21.07 -6.74 -25.08
N CYS A 119 -20.99 -5.58 -24.40
CA CYS A 119 -20.70 -4.28 -25.02
C CYS A 119 -19.31 -3.76 -24.68
N HIS A 120 -18.74 -4.12 -23.53
CA HIS A 120 -17.43 -3.67 -23.04
C HIS A 120 -16.35 -4.73 -23.23
N VAL A 121 -16.24 -5.27 -24.43
CA VAL A 121 -15.20 -6.25 -24.79
C VAL A 121 -13.83 -5.57 -24.81
N GLY A 122 -12.86 -6.10 -24.08
CA GLY A 122 -11.47 -5.62 -24.14
C GLY A 122 -11.22 -4.23 -23.54
N VAL A 123 -12.13 -3.70 -22.72
CA VAL A 123 -11.91 -2.43 -22.01
C VAL A 123 -10.78 -2.58 -21.01
N SER A 124 -9.72 -1.81 -21.22
CA SER A 124 -8.57 -1.81 -20.32
C SER A 124 -8.86 -1.05 -19.02
N HIS A 125 -8.31 -1.57 -17.92
CA HIS A 125 -8.37 -0.99 -16.58
C HIS A 125 -6.95 -0.70 -16.08
N ASP A 126 -6.12 -0.06 -16.91
CA ASP A 126 -4.69 0.11 -16.60
C ASP A 126 -4.45 0.99 -15.36
N SER A 127 -5.38 1.89 -15.05
CA SER A 127 -5.32 2.71 -13.83
C SER A 127 -5.77 1.98 -12.56
N LEU A 128 -6.16 0.70 -12.64
CA LEU A 128 -6.64 -0.09 -11.50
C LEU A 128 -5.49 -0.93 -10.93
N PRO A 129 -5.02 -0.66 -9.70
CA PRO A 129 -3.98 -1.46 -9.07
C PRO A 129 -4.42 -2.92 -8.90
N SER A 130 -3.54 -3.86 -9.21
CA SER A 130 -3.80 -5.30 -9.21
C SER A 130 -5.12 -5.62 -9.92
N LYS A 131 -5.27 -5.12 -11.17
CA LYS A 131 -6.54 -5.18 -11.92
C LYS A 131 -7.14 -6.58 -11.97
N GLU A 132 -6.32 -7.61 -12.09
CA GLU A 132 -6.78 -9.00 -12.13
C GLU A 132 -7.48 -9.42 -10.83
N LYS A 133 -7.02 -8.95 -9.65
CA LYS A 133 -7.70 -9.22 -8.35
C LYS A 133 -9.08 -8.62 -8.32
N HIS A 134 -9.17 -7.35 -8.69
CA HIS A 134 -10.42 -6.60 -8.63
C HIS A 134 -11.44 -7.20 -9.59
N LEU A 135 -11.03 -7.52 -10.82
CA LEU A 135 -11.91 -8.11 -11.84
C LEU A 135 -12.32 -9.57 -11.55
N GLN A 136 -11.48 -10.36 -10.86
CA GLN A 136 -11.84 -11.73 -10.45
C GLN A 136 -12.72 -11.78 -9.18
N GLY A 137 -12.49 -10.86 -8.24
CA GLY A 137 -13.13 -10.86 -6.92
C GLY A 137 -14.41 -10.03 -6.84
N MET A 138 -14.60 -9.07 -7.73
CA MET A 138 -15.68 -8.08 -7.64
C MET A 138 -16.50 -7.99 -8.92
N GLU A 139 -17.77 -7.64 -8.76
CA GLU A 139 -18.65 -7.32 -9.87
C GLU A 139 -18.38 -5.90 -10.39
N CYS A 140 -18.59 -5.64 -11.69
CA CYS A 140 -18.33 -4.32 -12.29
C CYS A 140 -19.06 -3.18 -11.59
N LEU A 141 -20.26 -3.45 -11.05
CA LEU A 141 -21.08 -2.48 -10.33
C LEU A 141 -20.46 -2.03 -9.00
N ALA A 142 -19.53 -2.81 -8.42
CA ALA A 142 -18.75 -2.42 -7.25
C ALA A 142 -17.97 -1.13 -7.50
N CYS A 143 -17.49 -0.95 -8.74
CA CYS A 143 -16.70 0.22 -9.11
C CYS A 143 -17.52 1.23 -9.91
N HIS A 144 -18.40 0.78 -10.80
CA HIS A 144 -19.10 1.65 -11.75
C HIS A 144 -20.53 2.03 -11.33
N GLY A 145 -21.07 1.42 -10.28
CA GLY A 145 -22.42 1.72 -9.77
C GLY A 145 -22.40 2.66 -8.56
N LYS A 146 -23.57 3.18 -8.17
CA LYS A 146 -23.74 3.82 -6.87
C LYS A 146 -23.81 2.74 -5.78
N THR A 147 -22.80 2.64 -4.93
CA THR A 147 -22.69 1.62 -3.88
C THR A 147 -22.78 2.24 -2.49
N THR A 148 -23.54 1.64 -1.58
CA THR A 148 -23.64 2.12 -0.18
C THR A 148 -23.24 1.08 0.85
N LYS A 149 -23.30 -0.22 0.51
CA LYS A 149 -22.95 -1.33 1.41
C LYS A 149 -22.43 -2.52 0.61
N GLY A 150 -21.52 -3.29 1.22
CA GLY A 150 -21.03 -4.54 0.67
C GLY A 150 -20.75 -5.59 1.74
N ASN A 151 -20.69 -6.84 1.31
CA ASN A 151 -20.33 -8.00 2.13
C ASN A 151 -19.20 -8.76 1.45
N MET A 152 -18.36 -9.41 2.25
CA MET A 152 -17.30 -10.28 1.74
C MET A 152 -17.59 -11.72 2.07
N LEU A 153 -17.44 -12.56 1.06
CA LEU A 153 -17.65 -14.00 1.12
C LEU A 153 -16.31 -14.68 0.80
N ILE A 154 -15.73 -15.33 1.79
CA ILE A 154 -14.47 -16.05 1.67
C ILE A 154 -14.80 -17.53 1.75
N ASN A 155 -14.65 -18.23 0.64
CA ASN A 155 -14.94 -19.65 0.54
C ASN A 155 -13.63 -20.43 0.45
N ILE A 156 -13.40 -21.31 1.40
CA ILE A 156 -12.24 -22.20 1.44
C ILE A 156 -12.77 -23.61 1.26
N GLN A 157 -12.53 -24.18 0.09
CA GLN A 157 -12.86 -25.56 -0.20
C GLN A 157 -11.64 -26.44 0.08
N ILE A 158 -11.82 -27.44 0.93
CA ILE A 158 -10.81 -28.44 1.28
C ILE A 158 -11.33 -29.80 0.77
N ASP A 159 -10.42 -30.69 0.37
CA ASP A 159 -10.77 -32.03 -0.08
C ASP A 159 -11.67 -32.78 0.93
N GLN A 160 -12.72 -33.43 0.41
CA GLN A 160 -13.87 -33.98 1.16
C GLN A 160 -13.51 -35.11 2.14
N LYS A 161 -12.26 -35.56 2.16
CA LYS A 161 -11.76 -36.59 3.09
C LYS A 161 -11.02 -36.03 4.31
N THR A 162 -10.90 -34.70 4.40
CA THR A 162 -10.14 -34.05 5.46
C THR A 162 -10.97 -33.00 6.19
N SER A 163 -10.75 -32.88 7.51
CA SER A 163 -11.34 -31.83 8.34
C SER A 163 -10.22 -31.03 9.01
N ILE A 164 -10.48 -29.75 9.23
CA ILE A 164 -9.69 -28.93 10.16
C ILE A 164 -10.53 -28.80 11.42
N SER A 165 -9.95 -29.15 12.59
CA SER A 165 -10.66 -29.01 13.85
C SER A 165 -11.01 -27.55 14.11
N ARG A 166 -12.23 -27.30 14.61
CA ARG A 166 -12.69 -25.95 14.97
C ARG A 166 -11.82 -25.33 16.05
N ASP A 167 -11.30 -26.13 16.98
CA ASP A 167 -10.39 -25.64 18.06
C ASP A 167 -9.05 -25.11 17.52
N ILE A 168 -8.66 -25.45 16.28
CA ILE A 168 -7.46 -24.91 15.63
C ILE A 168 -7.77 -23.61 14.87
N LEU A 169 -8.99 -23.49 14.35
CA LEU A 169 -9.45 -22.35 13.55
C LEU A 169 -9.90 -21.17 14.40
N ASP A 170 -10.45 -21.46 15.58
CA ASP A 170 -11.08 -20.54 16.52
C ASP A 170 -10.72 -21.00 17.95
N PRO A 171 -9.46 -20.82 18.38
CA PRO A 171 -8.98 -21.30 19.67
C PRO A 171 -9.71 -20.65 20.86
N ASP A 172 -10.16 -19.41 20.71
CA ASP A 172 -10.90 -18.66 21.73
C ASP A 172 -12.43 -18.89 21.67
N LYS A 173 -12.91 -19.61 20.66
CA LYS A 173 -14.30 -20.08 20.49
C LYS A 173 -15.31 -18.96 20.35
N ASN A 174 -14.88 -17.79 19.87
CA ASN A 174 -15.70 -16.59 19.73
C ASN A 174 -16.48 -16.54 18.39
N ARG A 175 -16.25 -17.50 17.48
CA ARG A 175 -16.80 -17.55 16.09
C ARG A 175 -16.46 -16.32 15.23
N PHE A 176 -15.40 -15.63 15.59
CA PHE A 176 -14.87 -14.41 14.99
C PHE A 176 -13.37 -14.55 14.76
N LEU A 177 -12.99 -14.61 13.50
CA LEU A 177 -11.62 -14.88 13.11
C LEU A 177 -10.83 -13.58 13.03
N SER A 178 -9.85 -13.44 13.93
CA SER A 178 -8.90 -12.34 14.02
C SER A 178 -7.80 -12.43 12.95
N ARG A 179 -7.01 -11.36 12.81
CA ARG A 179 -5.87 -11.33 11.88
C ARG A 179 -4.84 -12.44 12.17
N ILE A 180 -4.53 -12.68 13.44
CA ILE A 180 -3.54 -13.71 13.83
C ILE A 180 -4.06 -15.10 13.48
N GLU A 181 -5.34 -15.38 13.75
CA GLU A 181 -5.97 -16.66 13.42
C GLU A 181 -6.06 -16.89 11.91
N TRP A 182 -6.32 -15.83 11.14
CA TRP A 182 -6.25 -15.87 9.68
C TRP A 182 -4.85 -16.24 9.18
N ASP A 183 -3.82 -15.61 9.72
CA ASP A 183 -2.43 -15.87 9.33
C ASP A 183 -2.00 -17.31 9.69
N ASN A 184 -2.44 -17.81 10.85
CA ASN A 184 -2.26 -19.21 11.24
C ASN A 184 -3.00 -20.17 10.29
N LEU A 185 -4.25 -19.87 9.93
CA LEU A 185 -5.02 -20.65 8.98
C LEU A 185 -4.35 -20.70 7.60
N GLN A 186 -3.90 -19.56 7.09
CA GLN A 186 -3.15 -19.50 5.83
C GLN A 186 -1.89 -20.36 5.89
N THR A 187 -1.14 -20.31 6.98
CA THR A 187 0.06 -21.13 7.20
C THR A 187 -0.28 -22.62 7.17
N ILE A 188 -1.37 -23.03 7.82
CA ILE A 188 -1.85 -24.42 7.81
C ILE A 188 -2.24 -24.85 6.39
N LEU A 189 -2.99 -24.02 5.65
CA LEU A 189 -3.39 -24.31 4.28
C LEU A 189 -2.17 -24.46 3.35
N LEU A 190 -1.18 -23.59 3.48
CA LEU A 190 0.04 -23.61 2.68
C LEU A 190 0.97 -24.79 3.00
N ASN A 191 1.09 -25.17 4.27
CA ASN A 191 2.03 -26.22 4.69
C ASN A 191 1.41 -27.62 4.68
N LYS A 192 0.20 -27.77 5.23
CA LYS A 192 -0.45 -29.07 5.44
C LYS A 192 -1.38 -29.47 4.28
N TYR A 193 -1.94 -28.48 3.58
CA TYR A 193 -2.94 -28.70 2.52
C TYR A 193 -2.48 -28.14 1.16
N LYS A 194 -1.18 -28.04 0.93
CA LYS A 194 -0.61 -27.53 -0.33
C LYS A 194 -1.18 -28.30 -1.53
N GLY A 195 -1.79 -27.59 -2.48
CA GLY A 195 -2.41 -28.19 -3.67
C GLY A 195 -3.72 -28.97 -3.43
N LYS A 196 -4.23 -28.99 -2.20
CA LYS A 196 -5.48 -29.69 -1.80
C LYS A 196 -6.57 -28.76 -1.26
N HIS A 197 -6.40 -27.45 -1.48
CA HIS A 197 -7.38 -26.44 -1.09
C HIS A 197 -7.58 -25.43 -2.21
N GLN A 198 -8.79 -24.89 -2.29
CA GLN A 198 -9.12 -23.76 -3.16
C GLN A 198 -9.71 -22.65 -2.30
N LEU A 199 -9.09 -21.47 -2.36
CA LEU A 199 -9.55 -20.28 -1.66
C LEU A 199 -10.11 -19.30 -2.69
N LYS A 200 -11.39 -18.95 -2.55
CA LYS A 200 -12.08 -17.97 -3.39
C LYS A 200 -12.61 -16.84 -2.53
N LYS A 201 -12.24 -15.60 -2.87
CA LYS A 201 -12.76 -14.38 -2.24
C LYS A 201 -13.75 -13.73 -3.20
N GLN A 202 -14.93 -13.39 -2.72
CA GLN A 202 -15.96 -12.69 -3.47
C GLN A 202 -16.44 -11.48 -2.68
N TYR A 203 -16.52 -10.35 -3.34
CA TYR A 203 -16.93 -9.08 -2.75
C TYR A 203 -18.24 -8.68 -3.42
N VAL A 204 -19.32 -8.72 -2.64
CA VAL A 204 -20.67 -8.46 -3.13
C VAL A 204 -21.10 -7.09 -2.65
N VAL A 205 -21.46 -6.21 -3.58
CA VAL A 205 -21.99 -4.88 -3.26
C VAL A 205 -23.47 -4.82 -3.59
N LEU A 206 -24.24 -4.09 -2.79
CA LEU A 206 -25.59 -3.72 -3.18
C LEU A 206 -25.49 -2.50 -4.10
N SER A 207 -25.77 -2.70 -5.39
CA SER A 207 -25.81 -1.62 -6.37
C SER A 207 -26.90 -1.82 -7.42
N ASN A 208 -27.15 -0.79 -8.22
CA ASN A 208 -28.17 -0.77 -9.24
C ASN A 208 -27.53 -0.58 -10.63
N ALA A 209 -27.75 -1.53 -11.53
CA ALA A 209 -27.25 -1.53 -12.91
C ALA A 209 -27.80 -0.37 -13.77
N HIS A 210 -28.88 0.27 -13.34
CA HIS A 210 -29.42 1.48 -13.96
C HIS A 210 -28.74 2.76 -13.47
N SER A 211 -27.82 2.70 -12.50
CA SER A 211 -27.17 3.87 -11.88
C SER A 211 -25.69 4.03 -12.23
N ILE A 212 -25.28 3.61 -13.43
CA ILE A 212 -23.88 3.59 -13.85
C ILE A 212 -23.29 5.00 -13.93
N MET A 213 -22.16 5.19 -13.27
CA MET A 213 -21.44 6.45 -13.18
C MET A 213 -20.39 6.58 -14.29
N LYS A 214 -20.08 7.82 -14.68
CA LYS A 214 -19.06 8.14 -15.69
C LYS A 214 -17.64 7.77 -15.23
N LYS A 215 -17.34 7.93 -13.95
CA LYS A 215 -16.05 7.59 -13.34
C LYS A 215 -16.27 6.50 -12.28
N PRO A 216 -15.31 5.57 -12.12
CA PRO A 216 -15.39 4.58 -11.06
C PRO A 216 -15.33 5.26 -9.68
N VAL A 217 -15.81 4.57 -8.64
CA VAL A 217 -15.67 4.98 -7.24
C VAL A 217 -14.19 5.17 -6.88
N SER A 218 -13.93 6.10 -5.97
CA SER A 218 -12.59 6.29 -5.42
C SER A 218 -12.17 5.11 -4.55
N CYS A 219 -10.88 4.78 -4.53
CA CYS A 219 -10.34 3.64 -3.77
C CYS A 219 -10.68 3.69 -2.28
N ASN A 220 -10.75 4.88 -1.69
CA ASN A 220 -11.09 5.10 -0.27
C ASN A 220 -12.53 4.73 0.10
N VAL A 221 -13.40 4.46 -0.88
CA VAL A 221 -14.74 3.90 -0.62
C VAL A 221 -14.62 2.48 -0.08
N CYS A 222 -13.59 1.72 -0.50
CA CYS A 222 -13.36 0.34 -0.07
C CYS A 222 -12.14 0.22 0.86
N HIS A 223 -11.03 0.88 0.54
CA HIS A 223 -9.74 0.82 1.24
C HIS A 223 -9.61 1.88 2.34
N ASN A 224 -10.60 1.97 3.21
CA ASN A 224 -10.62 2.88 4.35
C ASN A 224 -11.17 2.14 5.58
N GLU A 225 -10.86 2.62 6.78
CA GLU A 225 -11.31 2.04 8.05
C GLU A 225 -12.84 1.89 8.12
N LYS A 226 -13.58 2.82 7.50
CA LYS A 226 -15.04 2.83 7.42
C LYS A 226 -15.54 2.54 6.00
N GLY A 227 -14.81 1.72 5.25
CA GLY A 227 -15.18 1.32 3.89
C GLY A 227 -16.54 0.61 3.82
N ILE A 228 -17.04 0.40 2.61
CA ILE A 228 -18.39 -0.18 2.38
C ILE A 228 -18.55 -1.63 2.87
N PHE A 229 -17.45 -2.36 3.04
CA PHE A 229 -17.46 -3.76 3.47
C PHE A 229 -17.40 -3.84 4.99
N GLN A 230 -18.56 -3.98 5.63
CA GLN A 230 -18.67 -4.00 7.09
C GLN A 230 -18.65 -5.42 7.68
N HIS A 231 -18.87 -6.44 6.86
CA HIS A 231 -18.93 -7.82 7.29
C HIS A 231 -18.14 -8.74 6.34
N ALA A 232 -17.31 -9.60 6.93
CA ALA A 232 -16.65 -10.69 6.24
C ALA A 232 -17.17 -12.02 6.80
N LYS A 233 -17.65 -12.89 5.90
CA LYS A 233 -18.09 -14.24 6.23
C LYS A 233 -17.16 -15.24 5.58
N ILE A 234 -16.57 -16.10 6.40
CA ILE A 234 -15.70 -17.18 5.96
C ILE A 234 -16.49 -18.47 6.03
N THR A 235 -16.53 -19.20 4.93
CA THR A 235 -17.09 -20.55 4.85
C THR A 235 -15.99 -21.52 4.52
N ILE A 236 -15.76 -22.50 5.40
CA ILE A 236 -14.83 -23.59 5.17
C ILE A 236 -15.65 -24.84 4.84
N SER A 237 -15.53 -25.31 3.60
CA SER A 237 -16.20 -26.50 3.09
C SER A 237 -15.27 -27.70 3.15
N GLY A 238 -15.76 -28.81 3.72
CA GLY A 238 -15.05 -30.06 3.93
C GLY A 238 -15.99 -31.08 4.61
N VAL A 239 -15.47 -32.06 5.34
CA VAL A 239 -16.29 -33.05 6.08
C VAL A 239 -17.23 -32.39 7.11
N SER A 240 -16.76 -31.31 7.76
CA SER A 240 -17.53 -30.55 8.74
C SER A 240 -17.56 -29.07 8.36
N PRO A 241 -18.61 -28.60 7.65
CA PRO A 241 -18.73 -27.21 7.25
C PRO A 241 -18.71 -26.29 8.45
N SER A 242 -17.90 -25.23 8.38
CA SER A 242 -17.82 -24.23 9.44
C SER A 242 -17.93 -22.84 8.85
N VAL A 243 -18.61 -21.96 9.59
CA VAL A 243 -18.85 -20.57 9.21
C VAL A 243 -18.36 -19.68 10.33
N PHE A 244 -17.56 -18.69 9.96
CA PHE A 244 -16.98 -17.70 10.87
C PHE A 244 -17.28 -16.30 10.35
N SER A 245 -17.44 -15.36 11.28
CA SER A 245 -17.32 -13.93 10.96
C SER A 245 -15.86 -13.52 11.06
N ALA A 246 -15.46 -12.45 10.39
CA ALA A 246 -14.10 -11.94 10.47
C ALA A 246 -14.07 -10.43 10.25
N ASP A 247 -13.00 -9.78 10.70
CA ASP A 247 -12.76 -8.37 10.41
C ASP A 247 -12.52 -8.19 8.90
N PRO A 248 -13.31 -7.34 8.21
CA PRO A 248 -13.05 -6.94 6.84
C PRO A 248 -11.62 -6.54 6.50
N LYS A 249 -10.92 -5.90 7.44
CA LYS A 249 -9.54 -5.43 7.28
C LYS A 249 -8.54 -6.56 7.05
N ILE A 250 -8.89 -7.80 7.34
CA ILE A 250 -8.08 -8.98 7.02
C ILE A 250 -7.98 -9.18 5.49
N PHE A 251 -9.05 -8.86 4.76
CA PHE A 251 -9.21 -9.16 3.33
C PHE A 251 -9.06 -7.95 2.42
N ILE A 252 -9.11 -6.75 2.99
CA ILE A 252 -8.89 -5.49 2.29
C ILE A 252 -7.63 -4.90 2.87
N PRO A 253 -6.50 -4.90 2.14
CA PRO A 253 -5.31 -4.21 2.61
C PRO A 253 -5.66 -2.73 2.74
N GLU A 254 -5.37 -2.15 3.91
CA GLU A 254 -5.33 -0.70 4.02
C GLU A 254 -4.23 -0.24 3.06
N LEU A 255 -4.63 0.57 2.08
CA LEU A 255 -3.64 1.31 1.32
C LEU A 255 -2.93 2.23 2.32
N PRO A 256 -1.63 2.57 2.12
CA PRO A 256 -1.15 3.80 2.72
C PRO A 256 -2.18 4.87 2.42
N SER A 257 -2.51 5.70 3.40
CA SER A 257 -3.45 6.81 3.21
C SER A 257 -3.13 7.45 1.87
N ILE A 258 -4.05 7.41 0.90
CA ILE A 258 -3.79 7.93 -0.46
C ILE A 258 -3.33 9.39 -0.36
N LYS A 259 -3.80 10.08 0.69
CA LYS A 259 -3.34 11.41 1.06
C LYS A 259 -1.85 11.42 1.43
N ASP A 260 -1.37 10.48 2.22
CA ASP A 260 0.01 10.40 2.68
C ASP A 260 0.95 9.90 1.58
N TYR A 261 0.50 8.97 0.73
CA TYR A 261 1.30 8.46 -0.39
C TYR A 261 1.77 9.58 -1.33
N LYS A 262 0.94 10.60 -1.55
CA LYS A 262 1.29 11.79 -2.35
C LYS A 262 2.49 12.57 -1.80
N HIS A 263 2.81 12.43 -0.52
CA HIS A 263 3.96 13.08 0.11
C HIS A 263 5.25 12.24 0.03
N THR A 264 5.17 10.98 -0.40
CA THR A 264 6.35 10.17 -0.67
C THR A 264 7.10 10.69 -1.90
N ILE A 265 8.38 10.34 -2.06
CA ILE A 265 9.15 10.71 -3.25
C ILE A 265 8.50 10.18 -4.54
N HIS A 266 7.95 8.97 -4.51
CA HIS A 266 7.25 8.40 -5.68
C HIS A 266 5.95 9.16 -5.98
N GLY A 267 5.14 9.43 -4.96
CA GLY A 267 3.91 10.21 -5.10
C GLY A 267 4.16 11.65 -5.58
N LYS A 268 5.18 12.33 -5.05
CA LYS A 268 5.62 13.68 -5.50
C LYS A 268 6.08 13.68 -6.96
N LYS A 269 6.59 12.55 -7.47
CA LYS A 269 7.01 12.37 -8.87
C LYS A 269 5.88 11.89 -9.79
N GLY A 270 4.66 11.75 -9.28
CA GLY A 270 3.48 11.34 -10.06
C GLY A 270 3.44 9.85 -10.37
N ILE A 271 4.20 9.02 -9.64
CA ILE A 271 4.06 7.56 -9.71
C ILE A 271 2.76 7.18 -9.00
N GLU A 272 1.93 6.42 -9.68
CA GLU A 272 0.62 5.98 -9.20
C GLU A 272 0.68 4.55 -8.67
N CYS A 273 -0.34 4.15 -7.91
CA CYS A 273 -0.36 2.83 -7.28
C CYS A 273 -0.22 1.67 -8.29
N PHE A 274 -0.83 1.81 -9.48
CA PHE A 274 -0.85 0.76 -10.50
C PHE A 274 0.49 0.62 -11.25
N ASP A 275 1.37 1.62 -11.21
CA ASP A 275 2.71 1.54 -11.78
C ASP A 275 3.58 0.50 -11.05
N CYS A 276 3.31 0.32 -9.75
CA CYS A 276 3.98 -0.68 -8.93
C CYS A 276 3.13 -1.93 -8.73
N HIS A 277 1.85 -1.77 -8.41
CA HIS A 277 0.93 -2.87 -8.12
C HIS A 277 0.29 -3.42 -9.40
N VAL A 278 1.10 -4.03 -10.27
CA VAL A 278 0.62 -4.56 -11.56
C VAL A 278 -0.12 -5.90 -11.44
N SER A 279 0.16 -6.71 -10.41
CA SER A 279 -0.41 -8.04 -10.26
C SER A 279 -0.68 -8.44 -8.81
N GLN A 280 -1.04 -9.72 -8.60
CA GLN A 280 -1.27 -10.32 -7.29
C GLN A 280 0.03 -10.63 -6.52
N GLU A 281 1.13 -10.73 -7.25
CA GLU A 281 2.39 -11.24 -6.74
C GLU A 281 3.06 -10.22 -5.83
N ARG A 282 3.98 -10.71 -5.00
CA ARG A 282 4.86 -9.83 -4.25
C ARG A 282 5.63 -8.98 -5.26
N ILE A 283 5.68 -7.66 -5.03
CA ILE A 283 6.46 -6.75 -5.86
C ILE A 283 7.89 -7.26 -5.95
N SER A 284 8.31 -7.58 -7.18
CA SER A 284 9.66 -8.02 -7.48
C SER A 284 10.53 -6.84 -7.89
N ASP A 285 11.84 -7.04 -7.90
CA ASP A 285 12.79 -5.99 -8.28
C ASP A 285 12.57 -5.52 -9.73
N SER A 286 12.01 -6.35 -10.61
CA SER A 286 11.69 -5.98 -12.00
C SER A 286 10.83 -4.72 -12.10
N THR A 287 9.87 -4.54 -11.18
CA THR A 287 9.06 -3.33 -11.11
C THR A 287 9.93 -2.09 -10.88
N CYS A 288 10.86 -2.18 -9.94
CA CYS A 288 11.77 -1.08 -9.61
C CYS A 288 12.78 -0.81 -10.74
N ILE A 289 13.30 -1.86 -11.37
CA ILE A 289 14.33 -1.80 -12.43
C ILE A 289 13.84 -1.01 -13.65
N THR A 290 12.54 -1.02 -13.93
CA THR A 290 11.94 -0.21 -15.01
C THR A 290 12.36 1.26 -14.97
N CYS A 291 12.59 1.81 -13.77
CA CYS A 291 13.06 3.19 -13.59
C CYS A 291 14.45 3.29 -12.92
N HIS A 292 14.91 2.24 -12.22
CA HIS A 292 16.13 2.24 -11.41
C HIS A 292 17.21 1.26 -11.95
N ASP A 293 17.27 1.06 -13.27
CA ASP A 293 18.19 0.12 -13.91
C ASP A 293 19.67 0.37 -13.59
N GLU A 294 20.12 1.63 -13.61
CA GLU A 294 21.50 2.00 -13.28
C GLU A 294 21.89 1.55 -11.86
N LEU A 295 20.98 1.73 -10.89
CA LEU A 295 21.21 1.31 -9.51
C LEU A 295 21.24 -0.23 -9.39
N TYR A 296 20.37 -0.91 -10.14
CA TYR A 296 20.36 -2.36 -10.19
C TYR A 296 21.66 -2.94 -10.76
N GLY A 297 22.30 -2.22 -11.69
CA GLY A 297 23.63 -2.56 -12.21
C GLY A 297 24.68 -2.78 -11.12
N VAL A 298 24.62 -1.99 -10.04
CA VAL A 298 25.47 -2.13 -8.85
C VAL A 298 24.95 -3.24 -7.93
N TYR A 299 23.65 -3.20 -7.61
CA TYR A 299 23.04 -4.09 -6.61
C TYR A 299 23.07 -5.57 -7.00
N LYS A 300 22.89 -5.91 -8.30
CA LYS A 300 22.80 -7.29 -8.80
C LYS A 300 24.02 -8.17 -8.49
N ASN A 301 25.19 -7.54 -8.32
CA ASN A 301 26.44 -8.24 -8.06
C ASN A 301 26.71 -8.47 -6.56
N THR A 302 25.82 -7.98 -5.70
CA THR A 302 26.02 -8.00 -4.25
C THR A 302 25.64 -9.33 -3.62
N VAL A 303 26.12 -9.56 -2.38
CA VAL A 303 25.68 -10.71 -1.57
C VAL A 303 24.19 -10.67 -1.25
N HIS A 304 23.57 -9.48 -1.23
CA HIS A 304 22.15 -9.29 -0.96
C HIS A 304 21.28 -9.63 -2.18
N SER A 305 21.77 -9.43 -3.39
CA SER A 305 21.04 -9.84 -4.60
C SER A 305 21.25 -11.32 -4.95
N LYS A 306 22.42 -11.90 -4.65
CA LYS A 306 22.75 -13.29 -4.99
C LYS A 306 21.71 -14.27 -4.43
N LYS A 307 21.20 -15.14 -5.32
CA LYS A 307 20.14 -16.12 -5.04
C LYS A 307 18.83 -15.49 -4.49
N GLY A 308 18.59 -14.20 -4.73
CA GLY A 308 17.42 -13.50 -4.22
C GLY A 308 17.40 -13.39 -2.70
N ALA A 309 18.57 -13.20 -2.06
CA ALA A 309 18.67 -13.12 -0.61
C ALA A 309 17.89 -11.93 -0.02
N ALA A 310 17.79 -10.82 -0.76
CA ALA A 310 16.96 -9.68 -0.43
C ALA A 310 16.47 -8.97 -1.72
N LEU A 311 15.19 -8.62 -1.73
CA LEU A 311 14.56 -7.75 -2.73
C LEU A 311 14.69 -6.27 -2.35
N CYS A 312 14.50 -5.37 -3.30
CA CYS A 312 14.45 -3.93 -3.05
C CYS A 312 13.48 -3.58 -1.91
N THR A 313 12.33 -4.25 -1.87
CA THR A 313 11.26 -4.07 -0.87
C THR A 313 11.57 -4.68 0.50
N ASP A 314 12.61 -5.51 0.60
CA ASP A 314 13.09 -6.03 1.90
C ASP A 314 13.89 -4.96 2.67
N CYS A 315 14.44 -3.96 1.98
CA CYS A 315 15.17 -2.85 2.58
C CYS A 315 14.36 -1.54 2.54
N HIS A 316 13.77 -1.22 1.39
CA HIS A 316 13.04 0.01 1.13
C HIS A 316 11.52 -0.16 1.27
N ASN A 317 10.85 0.91 1.69
CA ASN A 317 9.40 0.99 1.67
C ASN A 317 8.97 2.19 0.81
N PRO A 318 8.44 1.98 -0.41
CA PRO A 318 8.00 3.06 -1.29
C PRO A 318 6.84 3.90 -0.73
N HIS A 319 6.17 3.42 0.32
CA HIS A 319 5.06 4.10 0.97
C HIS A 319 5.50 5.02 2.12
N TYR A 320 6.80 5.06 2.47
CA TYR A 320 7.30 5.97 3.49
C TYR A 320 7.45 7.38 2.96
N THR A 321 6.90 8.34 3.73
CA THR A 321 6.96 9.77 3.41
C THR A 321 8.35 10.35 3.61
N LYS A 322 9.13 9.79 4.54
CA LYS A 322 10.54 10.13 4.75
C LYS A 322 11.44 9.32 3.82
N ALA A 323 12.28 10.02 3.06
CA ALA A 323 13.32 9.36 2.28
C ALA A 323 14.41 8.79 3.20
N TYR A 324 15.16 7.80 2.72
CA TYR A 324 16.27 7.19 3.48
C TYR A 324 17.28 8.24 3.97
N LYS A 325 17.53 9.29 3.18
CA LYS A 325 18.45 10.38 3.56
C LYS A 325 18.02 11.07 4.87
N GLU A 326 16.72 11.19 5.11
CA GLU A 326 16.09 11.88 6.24
C GLU A 326 15.97 11.02 7.50
N LEU A 327 16.32 9.73 7.41
CA LEU A 327 16.34 8.84 8.55
C LEU A 327 17.55 9.12 9.44
N GLY A 328 17.35 9.05 10.76
CA GLY A 328 18.47 9.10 11.70
C GLY A 328 19.25 7.78 11.70
N VAL A 329 20.44 7.78 12.32
CA VAL A 329 21.27 6.57 12.47
C VAL A 329 20.48 5.39 13.06
N PRO A 330 19.70 5.53 14.14
CA PRO A 330 18.93 4.41 14.69
C PRO A 330 17.93 3.82 13.69
N ASP A 331 17.23 4.66 12.94
CA ASP A 331 16.25 4.22 11.93
C ASP A 331 16.92 3.48 10.77
N ARG A 332 18.10 3.96 10.34
CA ARG A 332 18.92 3.35 9.28
C ARG A 332 19.47 1.99 9.72
N LEU A 333 19.98 1.89 10.94
CA LEU A 333 20.39 0.61 11.54
C LEU A 333 19.21 -0.37 11.63
N GLY A 334 18.04 0.15 12.01
CA GLY A 334 16.77 -0.59 12.11
C GLY A 334 16.43 -1.39 10.85
N ILE A 335 16.86 -0.95 9.67
CA ILE A 335 16.65 -1.65 8.39
C ILE A 335 17.50 -2.93 8.32
N CYS A 336 18.79 -2.83 8.65
CA CYS A 336 19.75 -3.92 8.54
C CYS A 336 19.52 -5.00 9.61
N VAL A 337 19.20 -4.58 10.84
CA VAL A 337 19.05 -5.49 12.00
C VAL A 337 17.78 -6.33 11.97
N ARG A 338 16.86 -6.09 11.03
CA ARG A 338 15.73 -7.00 10.74
C ARG A 338 16.23 -8.41 10.43
N CYS A 339 17.36 -8.50 9.73
CA CYS A 339 18.02 -9.76 9.38
C CYS A 339 19.32 -9.96 10.18
N HIS A 340 20.12 -8.92 10.38
CA HIS A 340 21.40 -8.98 11.10
C HIS A 340 21.26 -8.73 12.60
N LYS A 341 20.59 -9.64 13.31
CA LYS A 341 20.23 -9.46 14.72
C LYS A 341 21.44 -9.44 15.67
N ASP A 342 22.48 -10.23 15.37
CA ASP A 342 23.66 -10.38 16.22
C ASP A 342 24.77 -9.38 15.89
N TYR A 343 24.44 -8.22 15.31
CA TYR A 343 25.44 -7.29 14.78
C TYR A 343 26.42 -6.81 15.86
N ILE A 344 25.97 -6.49 17.09
CA ILE A 344 26.90 -6.05 18.16
C ILE A 344 27.96 -7.12 18.46
N GLU A 345 27.54 -8.38 18.61
CA GLU A 345 28.44 -9.50 18.93
C GLU A 345 29.46 -9.73 17.81
N MET A 346 29.01 -9.62 16.55
CA MET A 346 29.88 -9.76 15.37
C MET A 346 30.85 -8.58 15.19
N HIS A 347 30.64 -7.48 15.91
CA HIS A 347 31.44 -6.25 15.84
C HIS A 347 32.25 -5.97 17.12
N LYS A 348 32.41 -6.92 18.04
CA LYS A 348 33.26 -6.78 19.24
C LYS A 348 34.72 -6.39 18.97
N TRP A 349 35.20 -6.60 17.73
CA TRP A 349 36.53 -6.16 17.32
C TRP A 349 36.66 -4.62 17.25
N LEU A 350 35.53 -3.89 17.17
CA LEU A 350 35.48 -2.44 17.12
C LEU A 350 35.48 -1.88 18.55
N PRO A 351 36.50 -1.10 18.96
CA PRO A 351 36.53 -0.49 20.30
C PRO A 351 35.29 0.36 20.56
N ASN A 352 34.73 0.33 21.77
CA ASN A 352 33.50 1.06 22.10
C ASN A 352 32.39 0.82 21.05
N THR A 353 32.09 -0.45 20.73
CA THR A 353 31.18 -0.85 19.65
C THR A 353 29.82 -0.13 19.71
N VAL A 354 29.24 -0.04 20.91
CA VAL A 354 27.94 0.63 21.13
C VAL A 354 28.02 2.12 20.79
N LEU A 355 29.11 2.79 21.16
CA LEU A 355 29.29 4.21 20.88
C LEU A 355 29.37 4.47 19.37
N HIS A 356 30.07 3.62 18.62
CA HIS A 356 30.13 3.74 17.17
C HIS A 356 28.73 3.64 16.54
N PHE A 357 27.92 2.66 16.96
CA PHE A 357 26.56 2.51 16.42
C PHE A 357 25.56 3.58 16.89
N ASN A 358 25.91 4.42 17.89
CA ASN A 358 25.10 5.60 18.20
C ASN A 358 25.22 6.69 17.13
N TYR A 359 26.32 6.71 16.36
CA TYR A 359 26.64 7.81 15.44
C TYR A 359 26.93 7.35 14.00
N LEU A 360 27.08 6.04 13.77
CA LEU A 360 27.36 5.43 12.47
C LEU A 360 26.27 4.42 12.08
N GLU A 361 25.93 4.41 10.80
CA GLU A 361 25.11 3.35 10.19
C GLU A 361 25.98 2.22 9.58
N CYS A 362 25.39 1.05 9.34
CA CYS A 362 26.12 -0.12 8.80
C CYS A 362 26.80 0.19 7.45
N SER A 363 26.13 0.95 6.58
CA SER A 363 26.60 1.29 5.24
C SER A 363 27.83 2.19 5.25
N THR A 364 28.09 2.93 6.35
CA THR A 364 29.32 3.73 6.51
C THR A 364 30.58 2.86 6.37
N CYS A 365 30.53 1.61 6.83
CA CYS A 365 31.66 0.66 6.72
C CYS A 365 31.46 -0.38 5.60
N HIS A 366 30.23 -0.85 5.41
CA HIS A 366 29.91 -1.94 4.49
C HIS A 366 29.64 -1.51 3.04
N SER A 367 29.64 -0.19 2.78
CA SER A 367 29.59 0.39 1.43
C SER A 367 30.68 1.46 1.28
N PRO A 368 31.96 1.08 1.12
CA PRO A 368 33.08 2.02 1.10
C PRO A 368 32.96 3.10 0.01
N ASP A 369 32.44 2.76 -1.17
CA ASP A 369 32.31 3.71 -2.29
C ASP A 369 31.12 4.69 -2.14
N SER A 370 30.31 4.53 -1.09
CA SER A 370 29.28 5.52 -0.75
C SER A 370 29.93 6.81 -0.26
N THR A 371 29.41 7.96 -0.67
CA THR A 371 29.83 9.26 -0.11
C THR A 371 29.26 9.41 1.30
N LYS A 372 30.14 9.75 2.24
CA LYS A 372 29.81 9.92 3.66
C LYS A 372 29.98 11.39 3.99
N SER A 373 29.09 11.91 4.82
CA SER A 373 29.15 13.29 5.29
C SER A 373 28.85 13.32 6.77
N MET A 374 29.39 14.32 7.45
CA MET A 374 28.99 14.60 8.82
C MET A 374 27.72 15.45 8.80
N VAL A 375 26.68 14.95 9.46
CA VAL A 375 25.37 15.60 9.57
C VAL A 375 25.14 15.99 11.02
N LEU A 376 24.88 17.28 11.23
CA LEU A 376 24.52 17.88 12.50
C LEU A 376 23.00 17.96 12.60
N SER A 377 22.42 17.59 13.74
CA SER A 377 20.98 17.67 14.01
C SER A 377 20.74 18.31 15.37
N LEU A 378 19.61 18.98 15.51
CA LEU A 378 19.26 19.71 16.74
C LEU A 378 18.37 18.86 17.64
N ALA A 379 18.67 18.88 18.94
CA ALA A 379 17.85 18.25 19.96
C ALA A 379 17.68 19.15 21.18
N LEU A 380 16.52 19.08 21.82
CA LEU A 380 16.31 19.65 23.15
C LEU A 380 16.82 18.67 24.20
N ARG A 381 17.55 19.16 25.19
CA ARG A 381 17.97 18.38 26.35
C ARG A 381 16.96 18.56 27.48
N GLU A 382 16.38 17.46 27.94
CA GLU A 382 15.41 17.45 29.03
C GLU A 382 15.69 16.26 29.95
N ASN A 383 16.04 16.53 31.22
CA ASN A 383 16.35 15.50 32.22
C ASN A 383 17.39 14.46 31.77
N GLY A 384 18.38 14.90 30.97
CA GLY A 384 19.42 14.01 30.43
C GLY A 384 19.03 13.25 29.15
N VAL A 385 17.77 13.33 28.71
CA VAL A 385 17.28 12.77 27.46
C VAL A 385 17.35 13.83 26.36
N ARG A 386 17.74 13.42 25.15
CA ARG A 386 17.78 14.27 23.96
C ARG A 386 16.55 13.99 23.09
N LEU A 387 15.74 15.01 22.85
CA LEU A 387 14.56 14.93 22.01
C LEU A 387 14.80 15.73 20.72
N PRO A 388 14.76 15.11 19.53
CA PRO A 388 14.92 15.83 18.27
C PRO A 388 13.95 17.00 18.16
N ILE A 389 14.44 18.16 17.75
CA ILE A 389 13.58 19.32 17.48
C ILE A 389 12.67 19.00 16.30
N LYS A 390 11.39 19.35 16.39
CA LYS A 390 10.43 19.26 15.28
C LYS A 390 10.15 20.63 14.71
N TYR A 391 9.69 20.68 13.46
CA TYR A 391 9.26 21.93 12.81
C TYR A 391 8.21 22.68 13.66
N SER A 392 7.28 21.96 14.29
CA SER A 392 6.28 22.54 15.20
C SER A 392 6.87 23.26 16.42
N ASP A 393 8.09 22.89 16.85
CA ASP A 393 8.77 23.56 17.95
C ASP A 393 9.43 24.85 17.45
N LEU A 394 10.01 24.82 16.26
CA LEU A 394 10.55 26.01 15.59
C LEU A 394 9.45 27.04 15.28
N GLU A 395 8.25 26.60 14.87
CA GLU A 395 7.11 27.50 14.67
C GLU A 395 6.67 28.21 15.96
N LYS A 396 6.78 27.54 17.12
CA LYS A 396 6.52 28.19 18.40
C LYS A 396 7.59 29.24 18.73
N ALA A 397 8.81 29.03 18.24
CA ALA A 397 9.93 29.89 18.55
C ALA A 397 9.97 31.15 17.68
N PHE A 398 9.80 31.01 16.37
CA PHE A 398 9.98 32.11 15.41
C PHE A 398 8.69 32.56 14.72
N GLY A 399 7.57 31.85 14.93
CA GLY A 399 6.27 32.17 14.34
C GLY A 399 5.75 31.08 13.39
N LYS A 400 4.46 31.16 13.04
CA LYS A 400 3.82 30.19 12.13
C LYS A 400 4.28 30.39 10.68
N GLY A 401 4.53 29.29 9.97
CA GLY A 401 4.88 29.34 8.55
C GLY A 401 6.26 29.93 8.27
N ILE A 402 7.18 29.84 9.24
CA ILE A 402 8.57 30.25 9.09
C ILE A 402 9.25 29.42 8.02
N ASN A 403 10.21 30.02 7.31
CA ASN A 403 11.19 29.30 6.53
C ASN A 403 12.46 29.24 7.37
N VAL A 404 12.80 28.07 7.93
CA VAL A 404 13.87 27.99 8.93
C VAL A 404 15.23 28.38 8.33
N LYS A 405 15.43 28.15 7.03
CA LYS A 405 16.66 28.54 6.33
C LYS A 405 16.99 30.02 6.53
N ASP A 406 15.99 30.89 6.42
CA ASP A 406 16.19 32.35 6.47
C ASP A 406 16.60 32.85 7.88
N PHE A 407 16.38 32.04 8.92
CA PHE A 407 16.77 32.36 10.30
C PHE A 407 18.17 31.88 10.65
N ILE A 408 18.65 30.82 9.98
CA ILE A 408 19.95 30.21 10.25
C ILE A 408 21.05 30.70 9.29
N ASP A 409 20.71 30.97 8.03
CA ASP A 409 21.58 31.49 6.98
C ASP A 409 21.24 32.98 6.78
N LYS A 410 21.83 33.83 7.63
CA LYS A 410 21.43 35.25 7.75
C LYS A 410 21.96 36.10 6.62
N ASP A 411 23.12 35.75 6.08
CA ASP A 411 23.70 36.43 4.92
C ASP A 411 23.18 35.88 3.58
N ALA A 412 22.40 34.78 3.63
CA ALA A 412 21.80 34.10 2.49
C ALA A 412 22.85 33.63 1.46
N ASP A 413 24.08 33.35 1.90
CA ASP A 413 25.16 32.83 1.06
C ASP A 413 24.98 31.33 0.71
N GLY A 414 23.99 30.68 1.35
CA GLY A 414 23.65 29.28 1.13
C GLY A 414 24.52 28.29 1.91
N THR A 415 25.43 28.77 2.75
CA THR A 415 26.36 27.98 3.56
C THR A 415 26.47 28.53 4.98
N ILE A 416 26.12 27.72 5.97
CA ILE A 416 26.13 28.20 7.35
C ILE A 416 27.56 28.30 7.89
N ARG A 417 27.86 29.47 8.48
CA ARG A 417 29.11 29.76 9.18
C ARG A 417 28.98 29.53 10.68
N SER A 418 30.11 29.52 11.37
CA SER A 418 30.17 29.31 12.83
C SER A 418 29.39 30.36 13.59
N GLU A 419 29.50 31.61 13.15
CA GLU A 419 28.91 32.76 13.82
C GLU A 419 27.38 32.75 13.70
N GLU A 420 26.88 32.42 12.51
CA GLU A 420 25.43 32.33 12.24
C GLU A 420 24.79 31.17 12.99
N LEU A 421 25.47 30.02 12.97
CA LEU A 421 25.01 28.85 13.71
C LEU A 421 24.98 29.14 15.21
N ALA A 422 26.03 29.77 15.76
CA ALA A 422 26.09 30.12 17.18
C ALA A 422 24.97 31.10 17.56
N HIS A 423 24.70 32.11 16.72
CA HIS A 423 23.61 33.04 16.92
C HIS A 423 22.26 32.31 16.98
N PHE A 424 22.00 31.44 16.01
CA PHE A 424 20.78 30.65 15.93
C PHE A 424 20.58 29.78 17.17
N PHE A 425 21.65 29.12 17.65
CA PHE A 425 21.61 28.35 18.89
C PHE A 425 21.26 29.18 20.11
N LEU A 426 21.91 30.33 20.28
CA LEU A 426 21.65 31.23 21.42
C LEU A 426 20.20 31.71 21.44
N GLU A 427 19.63 32.02 20.27
CA GLU A 427 18.21 32.37 20.15
C GLU A 427 17.30 31.22 20.56
N LEU A 428 17.54 30.02 20.04
CA LEU A 428 16.76 28.84 20.41
C LEU A 428 16.83 28.57 21.92
N THR A 429 18.03 28.59 22.52
CA THR A 429 18.21 28.38 23.97
C THR A 429 17.45 29.43 24.77
N LYS A 430 17.50 30.70 24.35
CA LYS A 430 16.76 31.80 25.01
C LYS A 430 15.25 31.60 24.94
N ILE A 431 14.73 31.13 23.80
CA ILE A 431 13.29 30.96 23.58
C ILE A 431 12.75 29.74 24.33
N PHE A 432 13.43 28.60 24.26
CA PHE A 432 12.96 27.37 24.90
C PHE A 432 13.26 27.31 26.39
N GLY A 433 14.19 28.13 26.90
CA GLY A 433 14.65 28.06 28.28
C GLY A 433 15.25 26.70 28.64
N LYS A 434 15.72 25.95 27.64
CA LYS A 434 16.28 24.60 27.74
C LYS A 434 17.62 24.56 27.01
N ASP A 435 18.51 23.70 27.48
CA ASP A 435 19.77 23.42 26.80
C ASP A 435 19.48 22.78 25.43
N ILE A 436 19.99 23.42 24.38
CA ILE A 436 19.98 22.84 23.03
C ILE A 436 21.24 21.97 22.91
N ALA A 437 21.08 20.75 22.41
CA ALA A 437 22.16 19.83 22.09
C ALA A 437 22.31 19.69 20.57
N ILE A 438 23.56 19.54 20.13
CA ILE A 438 23.90 19.17 18.76
C ILE A 438 24.20 17.68 18.75
N ILE A 439 23.52 16.94 17.89
CA ILE A 439 23.82 15.54 17.61
C ILE A 439 24.58 15.50 16.29
N SER A 440 25.82 15.04 16.32
CA SER A 440 26.62 14.78 15.12
C SER A 440 26.53 13.31 14.74
N SER A 441 26.35 13.00 13.47
CA SER A 441 26.37 11.63 12.97
C SER A 441 27.09 11.57 11.63
N ILE A 442 27.75 10.46 11.33
CA ILE A 442 28.35 10.23 10.01
C ILE A 442 27.42 9.29 9.26
N VAL A 443 26.81 9.82 8.22
CA VAL A 443 25.83 9.11 7.40
C VAL A 443 26.23 9.14 5.93
N VAL A 444 25.76 8.14 5.20
CA VAL A 444 25.82 8.09 3.75
C VAL A 444 24.82 9.09 3.18
N THR A 445 25.35 10.08 2.47
CA THR A 445 24.59 11.11 1.75
C THR A 445 24.43 10.77 0.27
N LYS A 446 25.36 9.99 -0.31
CA LYS A 446 25.23 9.41 -1.65
C LYS A 446 25.50 7.91 -1.60
N VAL A 447 24.47 7.12 -1.90
CA VAL A 447 24.48 5.67 -1.75
C VAL A 447 25.09 4.98 -2.98
N HIS A 448 26.10 4.15 -2.77
CA HIS A 448 26.55 3.12 -3.68
C HIS A 448 25.92 1.80 -3.20
N HIS A 449 24.99 1.20 -3.97
CA HIS A 449 24.16 0.06 -3.54
C HIS A 449 24.93 -1.28 -3.45
N ASN A 450 26.19 -1.25 -3.03
CA ASN A 450 27.01 -2.41 -2.75
C ASN A 450 27.35 -2.50 -1.27
N TYR A 451 26.63 -3.37 -0.55
CA TYR A 451 26.80 -3.64 0.88
C TYR A 451 27.54 -4.95 1.15
N SER A 452 28.29 -5.45 0.17
CA SER A 452 28.93 -6.78 0.23
C SER A 452 30.29 -6.76 0.91
N GLU A 453 30.80 -5.57 1.19
CA GLU A 453 32.15 -5.41 1.69
C GLU A 453 32.22 -5.92 3.13
N LYS A 454 32.97 -7.01 3.33
CA LYS A 454 33.20 -7.61 4.66
C LYS A 454 34.44 -7.02 5.34
N ASN A 455 35.17 -6.21 4.60
CA ASN A 455 36.21 -5.28 4.99
C ASN A 455 37.14 -5.73 6.12
N THR A 456 38.15 -6.53 5.76
CA THR A 456 39.33 -6.72 6.60
C THR A 456 40.23 -5.47 6.65
N LYS A 457 40.10 -4.53 5.69
CA LYS A 457 40.91 -3.30 5.60
C LYS A 457 40.34 -2.09 6.35
N SER A 458 39.02 -1.93 6.48
CA SER A 458 38.43 -0.85 7.33
C SER A 458 38.53 -1.11 8.82
N LYS A 459 39.10 -2.26 9.23
CA LYS A 459 39.62 -2.43 10.60
C LYS A 459 40.79 -1.49 10.89
N VAL A 460 41.32 -0.79 9.89
CA VAL A 460 42.29 0.29 10.07
C VAL A 460 41.54 1.55 10.52
N CYS A 461 41.54 1.78 11.83
CA CYS A 461 40.87 2.94 12.47
C CYS A 461 41.26 4.29 11.83
N ALA A 462 42.50 4.41 11.33
CA ALA A 462 43.00 5.62 10.69
C ALA A 462 42.17 6.07 9.47
N THR A 463 41.40 5.17 8.83
CA THR A 463 40.51 5.55 7.70
C THR A 463 39.44 6.56 8.11
N CYS A 464 38.97 6.49 9.36
CA CYS A 464 37.95 7.39 9.90
C CYS A 464 38.53 8.36 10.94
N HIS A 465 39.63 7.99 11.60
CA HIS A 465 40.28 8.80 12.63
C HIS A 465 41.49 9.59 12.12
N SER A 466 41.63 9.75 10.80
CA SER A 466 42.58 10.68 10.18
C SER A 466 41.91 12.03 9.97
N GLU A 467 42.69 13.12 10.05
CA GLU A 467 42.24 14.48 9.68
C GLU A 467 41.80 14.56 8.21
N GLU A 468 42.26 13.63 7.37
CA GLU A 468 41.92 13.50 5.95
C GLU A 468 40.73 12.56 5.69
N ALA A 469 39.98 12.16 6.72
CA ALA A 469 38.84 11.26 6.51
C ALA A 469 37.81 11.90 5.56
N PRO A 470 37.27 11.18 4.55
CA PRO A 470 36.46 11.76 3.47
C PRO A 470 35.21 12.54 3.92
N PHE A 471 34.68 12.25 5.12
CA PHE A 471 33.50 12.93 5.64
C PHE A 471 33.81 14.29 6.28
N TYR A 472 35.09 14.63 6.52
CA TYR A 472 35.48 15.98 6.94
C TYR A 472 35.49 17.00 5.79
N GLU A 473 35.33 16.54 4.55
CA GLU A 473 35.18 17.45 3.40
C GLU A 473 33.72 17.88 3.19
N SER A 474 32.78 17.29 3.94
CA SER A 474 31.35 17.43 3.69
C SER A 474 30.54 17.49 5.00
N PHE A 475 30.16 18.71 5.40
CA PHE A 475 29.32 18.96 6.57
C PHE A 475 27.97 19.52 6.17
N PHE A 476 26.93 18.99 6.80
CA PHE A 476 25.57 19.49 6.67
C PHE A 476 24.93 19.66 8.04
N ILE A 477 24.03 20.63 8.16
CA ILE A 477 23.05 20.65 9.22
C ILE A 477 21.70 20.23 8.67
N SER A 478 21.06 19.28 9.36
CA SER A 478 19.72 18.81 9.08
C SER A 478 18.74 19.57 9.96
N ILE A 479 17.89 20.37 9.33
CA ILE A 479 16.87 21.19 9.99
C ILE A 479 15.49 20.70 9.57
N PRO A 480 14.55 20.47 10.51
CA PRO A 480 13.19 20.06 10.16
C PRO A 480 12.41 21.24 9.55
N GLU A 481 11.86 21.05 8.35
CA GLU A 481 10.91 21.98 7.71
C GLU A 481 9.48 21.38 7.73
N LYS A 482 8.50 22.10 7.19
CA LYS A 482 7.08 21.72 7.20
C LYS A 482 6.79 20.32 6.63
N GLU A 483 7.47 19.93 5.56
CA GLU A 483 7.22 18.66 4.86
C GLU A 483 8.41 17.70 4.88
N GLU A 484 9.64 18.22 4.85
CA GLU A 484 10.88 17.45 4.75
C GLU A 484 12.02 18.14 5.50
N SER A 485 13.04 17.39 5.91
CA SER A 485 14.23 18.00 6.48
C SER A 485 15.10 18.60 5.38
N ILE A 486 15.55 19.84 5.59
CA ILE A 486 16.51 20.50 4.72
C ILE A 486 17.93 20.24 5.20
N TYR A 487 18.85 20.05 4.26
CA TYR A 487 20.28 19.84 4.51
C TYR A 487 21.02 21.07 3.98
N ILE A 488 21.55 21.88 4.89
CA ILE A 488 22.27 23.10 4.53
C ILE A 488 23.78 22.84 4.71
N PRO A 489 24.63 23.11 3.70
CA PRO A 489 26.07 22.99 3.83
C PRO A 489 26.61 23.86 4.98
N VAL A 490 27.62 23.36 5.68
CA VAL A 490 28.25 24.06 6.80
C VAL A 490 29.75 24.19 6.52
N LYS A 491 30.35 25.35 6.77
CA LYS A 491 31.83 25.49 6.62
C LYS A 491 32.52 24.66 7.69
N GLY A 492 33.58 23.92 7.33
CA GLY A 492 34.30 23.04 8.26
C GLY A 492 34.86 23.75 9.51
N SER A 493 35.08 25.06 9.44
CA SER A 493 35.49 25.90 10.58
C SER A 493 34.48 25.93 11.73
N VAL A 494 33.23 25.51 11.49
CA VAL A 494 32.20 25.37 12.54
C VAL A 494 32.65 24.44 13.65
N ILE A 495 33.43 23.41 13.33
CA ILE A 495 33.94 22.47 14.34
C ILE A 495 34.91 23.17 15.30
N SER A 496 35.80 24.00 14.75
CA SER A 496 36.83 24.69 15.52
C SER A 496 36.31 25.88 16.34
N ALA A 497 35.12 26.40 16.01
CA ALA A 497 34.63 27.67 16.53
C ALA A 497 33.78 27.58 17.80
N PHE A 498 33.32 26.40 18.19
CA PHE A 498 32.41 26.24 19.33
C PHE A 498 33.10 25.64 20.56
N PRO A 499 32.67 26.01 21.78
CA PRO A 499 33.15 25.40 23.02
C PRO A 499 32.91 23.88 23.04
N SER A 500 33.88 23.12 23.55
CA SER A 500 33.78 21.67 23.76
C SER A 500 32.58 21.24 24.62
N SER A 501 31.99 22.15 25.39
CA SER A 501 30.79 21.95 26.20
C SER A 501 29.47 21.90 25.42
N ILE A 502 29.42 22.46 24.21
CA ILE A 502 28.26 22.38 23.29
C ILE A 502 28.40 21.16 22.37
N PHE A 503 29.65 20.81 22.06
CA PHE A 503 30.08 19.71 21.22
C PHE A 503 30.55 18.47 22.00
N ILE A 504 29.89 18.16 23.12
CA ILE A 504 30.26 17.02 23.98
C ILE A 504 30.33 15.69 23.20
N ASP A 505 29.59 15.57 22.09
CA ASP A 505 29.62 14.38 21.22
C ASP A 505 30.55 14.50 20.00
N MET A 506 31.03 15.71 19.67
CA MET A 506 32.03 15.94 18.62
C MET A 506 33.46 15.71 19.11
N CYS A 507 33.62 15.31 20.37
CA CYS A 507 34.75 14.54 20.87
C CYS A 507 34.86 13.20 20.12
N LEU A 508 35.21 13.34 18.83
CA LEU A 508 35.61 12.36 17.83
C LEU A 508 35.71 10.96 18.40
N LEU A 509 34.63 10.16 18.26
CA LEU A 509 34.64 8.69 18.37
C LEU A 509 35.74 8.15 19.32
N GLY A 510 35.72 8.52 20.61
CA GLY A 510 36.84 8.14 21.48
C GLY A 510 36.98 8.92 22.78
N GLU A 511 36.27 10.02 22.94
CA GLU A 511 36.38 10.88 24.13
C GLU A 511 35.08 10.98 24.94
N GLU A 512 34.28 9.91 25.04
CA GLU A 512 33.47 9.80 26.25
C GLU A 512 34.43 9.58 27.41
N LYS A 513 34.69 10.66 28.18
CA LYS A 513 35.42 10.60 29.44
C LYS A 513 34.85 9.43 30.25
N ILE A 514 35.70 8.45 30.56
CA ILE A 514 35.35 7.27 31.37
C ILE A 514 34.58 7.75 32.59
N LYS A 515 33.33 7.31 32.75
CA LYS A 515 32.49 7.74 33.87
C LYS A 515 32.86 6.90 35.09
N ALA A 516 32.66 7.45 36.28
CA ALA A 516 32.87 6.70 37.53
C ALA A 516 32.05 5.39 37.57
N ALA A 517 30.91 5.35 36.87
CA ALA A 517 30.08 4.17 36.71
C ALA A 517 30.78 3.04 35.92
N ASP A 518 31.63 3.38 34.93
CA ASP A 518 32.36 2.40 34.11
C ASP A 518 33.45 1.71 34.92
N PHE A 519 34.18 2.49 35.74
CA PHE A 519 35.10 1.93 36.74
C PHE A 519 34.36 1.02 37.72
N THR A 520 33.20 1.46 38.22
CA THR A 520 32.39 0.66 39.14
C THR A 520 31.93 -0.65 38.48
N ARG A 521 31.66 -0.64 37.17
CA ARG A 521 31.30 -1.83 36.37
C ARG A 521 32.45 -2.82 36.30
N VAL A 522 33.67 -2.36 36.02
CA VAL A 522 34.89 -3.20 36.03
C VAL A 522 35.18 -3.74 37.44
N PHE A 523 35.00 -2.92 38.49
CA PHE A 523 35.26 -3.33 39.86
C PHE A 523 34.26 -4.37 40.38
N LYS A 524 32.98 -4.26 40.00
CA LYS A 524 31.91 -5.20 40.39
C LYS A 524 31.80 -6.45 39.49
N ALA A 525 32.44 -6.46 38.33
CA ALA A 525 32.41 -7.61 37.42
C ALA A 525 33.10 -8.85 38.00
N GLY A 526 32.51 -10.02 37.76
CA GLY A 526 33.11 -11.30 38.11
C GLY A 526 34.42 -11.55 37.35
N ARG A 527 35.30 -12.40 37.91
CA ARG A 527 36.65 -12.66 37.37
C ARG A 527 36.65 -13.14 35.91
N LYS A 528 35.56 -13.75 35.44
CA LYS A 528 35.36 -14.21 34.05
C LYS A 528 34.89 -13.12 33.10
N ASP A 529 34.13 -12.15 33.57
CA ASP A 529 33.50 -11.11 32.71
C ASP A 529 34.35 -9.84 32.65
N ARG A 530 35.26 -9.67 33.61
CA ARG A 530 36.16 -8.52 33.72
C ARG A 530 37.04 -8.29 32.47
N PRO A 531 37.66 -9.32 31.85
CA PRO A 531 38.45 -9.12 30.64
C PRO A 531 37.61 -8.57 29.48
N GLN A 532 36.40 -9.09 29.31
CA GLN A 532 35.49 -8.65 28.25
C GLN A 532 35.04 -7.19 28.44
N ILE A 533 34.76 -6.77 29.68
CA ILE A 533 34.38 -5.38 29.99
C ILE A 533 35.57 -4.42 29.78
N ILE A 534 36.79 -4.88 30.07
CA ILE A 534 38.01 -4.09 29.84
C ILE A 534 38.27 -3.92 28.33
N ASP A 535 38.09 -4.98 27.54
CA ASP A 535 38.20 -4.94 26.08
C ASP A 535 37.11 -4.04 25.46
N GLU A 536 35.88 -4.08 25.98
CA GLU A 536 34.78 -3.19 25.55
C GLU A 536 35.10 -1.70 25.76
N LEU A 537 35.81 -1.37 26.86
CA LEU A 537 36.27 -0.01 27.17
C LEU A 537 37.51 0.40 26.34
N GLY A 538 38.08 -0.51 25.55
CA GLY A 538 39.20 -0.24 24.65
C GLY A 538 40.59 -0.19 25.31
N PHE A 539 40.72 -0.61 26.57
CA PHE A 539 42.00 -0.63 27.27
C PHE A 539 42.84 -1.83 26.85
N LYS A 540 44.08 -1.59 26.42
CA LYS A 540 45.09 -2.63 26.19
C LYS A 540 45.90 -2.87 27.47
N LEU A 541 46.54 -4.04 27.56
CA LEU A 541 47.45 -4.38 28.68
C LEU A 541 48.52 -3.30 28.90
N ILE A 542 49.02 -2.68 27.82
CA ILE A 542 50.04 -1.62 27.89
C ILE A 542 49.53 -0.36 28.58
N ASP A 543 48.23 -0.05 28.46
CA ASP A 543 47.62 1.10 29.11
C ASP A 543 47.56 0.89 30.63
N PHE A 544 47.26 -0.34 31.09
CA PHE A 544 47.34 -0.69 32.51
C PHE A 544 48.76 -0.62 33.06
N ILE A 545 49.75 -1.07 32.29
CA ILE A 545 51.17 -0.93 32.68
C ILE A 545 51.51 0.56 32.83
N GLY A 546 51.08 1.41 31.89
CA GLY A 546 51.26 2.86 31.96
C GLY A 546 50.60 3.50 33.19
N ILE A 547 49.36 3.12 33.50
CA ILE A 547 48.62 3.60 34.68
C ILE A 547 49.31 3.16 35.98
N ILE A 548 49.73 1.89 36.07
CA ILE A 548 50.45 1.38 37.26
C ILE A 548 51.77 2.13 37.43
N LEU A 549 52.53 2.36 36.35
CA LEU A 549 53.76 3.12 36.39
C LEU A 549 53.51 4.56 36.87
N ALA A 550 52.47 5.22 36.37
CA ALA A 550 52.09 6.55 36.81
C ALA A 550 51.71 6.58 38.30
N LEU A 551 50.93 5.61 38.78
CA LEU A 551 50.58 5.48 40.20
C LEU A 551 51.82 5.23 41.09
N LEU A 552 52.77 4.42 40.64
CA LEU A 552 54.04 4.20 41.33
C LEU A 552 54.88 5.48 41.40
N ILE A 553 54.94 6.26 40.33
CA ILE A 553 55.61 7.57 40.30
C ILE A 553 54.94 8.52 41.29
N PHE A 554 53.61 8.64 41.26
CA PHE A 554 52.87 9.49 42.20
C PHE A 554 53.06 9.04 43.66
N SER A 555 53.03 7.73 43.92
CA SER A 555 53.31 7.18 45.23
C SER A 555 54.74 7.52 45.69
N GLY A 556 55.73 7.39 44.80
CA GLY A 556 57.12 7.78 45.06
C GLY A 556 57.27 9.27 45.37
N ILE A 557 56.58 10.14 44.63
CA ILE A 557 56.53 11.59 44.88
C ILE A 557 55.91 11.87 46.26
N ILE A 558 54.79 11.24 46.59
CA ILE A 558 54.11 11.39 47.89
C ILE A 558 55.02 10.92 49.02
N ILE A 559 55.66 9.75 48.88
CA ILE A 559 56.63 9.22 49.86
C ILE A 559 57.79 10.19 50.01
N HIS A 560 58.34 10.72 48.92
CA HIS A 560 59.41 11.70 48.95
C HIS A 560 59.00 12.99 49.67
N ILE A 561 57.78 13.50 49.41
CA ILE A 561 57.23 14.68 50.09
C ILE A 561 57.04 14.39 51.58
N ILE A 562 56.46 13.25 51.95
CA ILE A 562 56.27 12.84 53.34
C ILE A 562 57.63 12.69 54.04
N LEU A 563 58.61 12.04 53.42
CA LEU A 563 59.96 11.94 53.95
C LEU A 563 60.59 13.33 54.12
N ARG A 564 60.39 14.26 53.19
CA ARG A 564 60.90 15.64 53.32
C ARG A 564 60.23 16.42 54.46
N VAL A 565 58.98 16.09 54.79
CA VAL A 565 58.22 16.70 55.90
C VAL A 565 58.59 16.05 57.23
N VAL A 566 58.74 14.73 57.28
CA VAL A 566 59.04 13.94 58.49
C VAL A 566 60.53 14.00 58.86
N VAL A 567 61.42 14.03 57.87
CA VAL A 567 62.89 14.13 58.02
C VAL A 567 63.34 15.60 58.01
N LYS A 568 62.41 16.57 58.12
CA LYS A 568 62.76 17.94 58.54
C LYS A 568 63.15 17.95 60.03
N ARG A 569 64.32 17.40 60.29
CA ARG A 569 65.30 17.87 61.28
C ARG A 569 66.51 18.36 60.52
#